data_AF-A0A1H6H8B8-F1
#
_entry.id   AF-A0A1H6H8B8-F1
#
_cell.length_a   1.000
_cell.length_b   1.000
_cell.length_c   1.000
_cell.angle_alpha   90.00
_cell.angle_beta   90.00
_cell.angle_gamma   90.00
#
_symmetry.space_group_name_H-M   'P 1'
#
loop_
_entity.id
_entity.type
_entity.pdbx_description
1 polymer ?
#
loop_
_entity_poly.entity_id
_entity_poly.type
_entity_poly.pdbx_seq_one_letter_code
_entity_poly.pdbx_strand_id
1 'polypeptide(L)' 'MSSKRKPSYKIRPTDVPNIKKRIREGDFLNRIAADYDVNPGRIAEIKTGKKFADISASP' A
#
# COMPACT_ATOMS: atom_id res chain seq x y z
N MET A 1 21.85 16.28 -5.06
CA MET A 1 21.67 14.81 -5.09
C MET A 1 20.24 14.50 -5.50
N SER A 2 20.01 13.68 -6.53
CA SER A 2 18.68 13.52 -7.13
C SER A 2 17.73 12.71 -6.23
N SER A 3 16.57 13.29 -5.90
CA SER A 3 15.50 12.67 -5.08
C SER A 3 14.73 11.56 -5.80
N LYS A 4 15.18 11.12 -6.98
CA LYS A 4 14.52 10.16 -7.89
C LYS A 4 14.21 8.77 -7.31
N ARG A 5 14.70 8.44 -6.11
CA ARG A 5 14.45 7.15 -5.43
C ARG A 5 13.48 7.24 -4.27
N LYS A 6 12.95 8.44 -3.98
CA LYS A 6 11.97 8.60 -2.90
C LYS A 6 10.59 8.35 -3.49
N PRO A 7 9.78 7.42 -2.94
CA PRO A 7 8.38 7.31 -3.34
C PRO A 7 7.73 8.68 -3.13
N SER A 8 6.95 9.13 -4.12
CA SER A 8 6.39 10.48 -4.07
C SER A 8 5.35 10.62 -2.96
N TYR A 9 4.73 9.50 -2.59
CA TYR A 9 3.67 9.43 -1.61
C TYR A 9 4.06 8.64 -0.35
N LYS A 10 3.42 9.01 0.76
CA LYS A 10 3.52 8.31 2.03
C LYS A 10 2.14 7.77 2.39
N ILE A 11 1.98 6.44 2.34
CA ILE A 11 0.75 5.77 2.77
C ILE A 11 0.33 6.25 4.16
N ARG A 12 -0.90 6.74 4.25
CA ARG A 12 -1.59 7.17 5.47
C ARG A 12 -2.49 6.06 6.00
N PRO A 13 -2.80 6.06 7.31
CA PRO A 13 -3.79 5.12 7.88
C PRO A 13 -5.12 5.08 7.11
N THR A 14 -5.56 6.20 6.55
CA THR A 14 -6.81 6.33 5.77
C THR A 14 -6.80 5.57 4.45
N ASP A 15 -5.62 5.27 3.90
CA ASP A 15 -5.49 4.58 2.61
C ASP A 15 -5.58 3.05 2.78
N VAL A 16 -5.19 2.57 3.98
CA VAL A 16 -5.01 1.15 4.28
C VAL A 16 -6.30 0.32 4.12
N PRO A 17 -7.49 0.79 4.53
CA PRO A 17 -8.73 0.03 4.32
C PRO A 17 -8.96 -0.31 2.85
N ASN A 18 -8.72 0.63 1.94
CA ASN A 18 -8.88 0.43 0.49
C ASN A 18 -7.77 -0.44 -0.09
N ILE A 19 -6.52 -0.28 0.37
CA ILE A 19 -5.40 -1.16 -0.02
C ILE A 19 -5.70 -2.61 0.37
N LYS A 20 -6.12 -2.86 1.60
CA LYS A 20 -6.45 -4.22 2.09
C LYS A 20 -7.67 -4.79 1.37
N LYS A 21 -8.69 -3.97 1.05
CA LYS A 21 -9.83 -4.39 0.22
C LYS A 21 -9.39 -4.88 -1.15
N ARG A 22 -8.57 -4.10 -1.86
CA ARG A 22 -8.05 -4.49 -3.19
C ARG A 22 -7.19 -5.76 -3.14
N ILE A 23 -6.34 -5.91 -2.12
CA ILE A 23 -5.59 -7.16 -1.89
C ILE A 23 -6.54 -8.35 -1.72
N ARG A 24 -7.62 -8.18 -0.94
CA ARG A 24 -8.64 -9.22 -0.70
C ARG A 24 -9.40 -9.58 -1.99
N GLU A 25 -9.65 -8.61 -2.85
CA GLU A 25 -10.29 -8.79 -4.17
C GLU A 25 -9.35 -9.42 -5.21
N GLY A 26 -8.06 -9.58 -4.90
CA GLY A 26 -7.09 -10.25 -5.76
C GLY A 26 -6.29 -9.31 -6.66
N ASP A 27 -6.34 -7.99 -6.45
CA ASP A 27 -5.54 -7.05 -7.21
C ASP A 27 -4.03 -7.29 -7.04
N PHE A 28 -3.29 -7.14 -8.14
CA PHE A 28 -1.83 -7.24 -8.12
C PHE A 28 -1.21 -6.10 -7.31
N LEU A 29 -0.30 -6.44 -6.39
CA LEU A 29 0.37 -5.46 -5.53
C LEU A 29 1.08 -4.36 -6.32
N ASN A 30 1.63 -4.68 -7.49
CA ASN A 30 2.28 -3.70 -8.37
C ASN A 30 1.31 -2.64 -8.90
N ARG A 31 0.06 -3.02 -9.19
CA ARG A 31 -0.98 -2.09 -9.66
C ARG A 31 -1.43 -1.18 -8.52
N ILE A 32 -1.70 -1.76 -7.35
CA ILE A 32 -2.02 -1.00 -6.15
C ILE A 32 -0.88 -0.02 -5.84
N ALA A 33 0.36 -0.46 -5.90
CA ALA A 33 1.53 0.38 -5.61
C ALA A 33 1.65 1.56 -6.59
N ALA A 34 1.38 1.34 -7.88
CA ALA A 34 1.36 2.40 -8.88
C ALA A 34 0.29 3.46 -8.58
N ASP A 35 -0.92 3.04 -8.17
CA ASP A 35 -2.02 3.96 -7.85
C ASP A 35 -1.72 4.86 -6.65
N TYR A 36 -0.85 4.40 -5.74
CA TYR A 36 -0.38 5.18 -4.59
C TYR A 36 1.01 5.78 -4.79
N ASP A 37 1.63 5.67 -5.97
CA ASP A 37 3.02 6.08 -6.25
C ASP A 37 4.03 5.67 -5.16
N VAL A 38 3.98 4.37 -4.82
CA VAL A 38 4.90 3.71 -3.90
C VAL A 38 5.50 2.45 -4.52
N ASN A 39 6.53 1.91 -3.87
CA ASN A 39 7.10 0.62 -4.27
C ASN A 39 6.18 -0.55 -3.90
N PRO A 40 6.11 -1.63 -4.70
CA PRO A 40 5.30 -2.82 -4.37
C PRO A 40 5.62 -3.46 -3.03
N GLY A 41 6.89 -3.41 -2.61
CA GLY A 41 7.31 -3.86 -1.28
C GLY A 41 6.56 -3.14 -0.16
N ARG A 42 6.17 -1.87 -0.35
CA ARG A 42 5.37 -1.11 0.62
C ARG A 42 3.99 -1.71 0.81
N ILE A 43 3.35 -2.12 -0.27
CA ILE A 43 2.04 -2.77 -0.24
C ILE A 43 2.17 -4.19 0.34
N ALA A 44 3.27 -4.90 0.05
CA ALA A 44 3.56 -6.19 0.64
C ALA A 44 3.67 -6.13 2.18
N GLU A 45 4.30 -5.08 2.75
CA GLU A 45 4.34 -4.87 4.21
C GLU A 45 2.94 -4.69 4.83
N ILE A 46 1.99 -4.12 4.09
CA ILE A 46 0.59 -3.97 4.54
C ILE A 46 -0.13 -5.32 4.44
N LYS A 47 0.09 -6.06 3.36
CA LYS A 47 -0.48 -7.41 3.15
C LYS A 47 -0.08 -8.38 4.27
N THR A 48 1.19 -8.38 4.67
CA THR A 48 1.70 -9.29 5.71
C THR A 48 1.42 -8.82 7.14
N GLY A 49 0.80 -7.66 7.32
CA GLY A 49 0.56 -7.08 8.64
C GLY A 49 1.79 -6.47 9.31
N LYS A 50 2.96 -6.45 8.66
CA LYS A 50 4.16 -5.76 9.18
C LYS A 50 3.91 -4.27 9.42
N LYS A 51 3.01 -3.66 8.64
CA LYS A 51 2.53 -2.29 8.86
C LYS A 51 1.02 -2.22 8.86
N PHE A 52 0.50 -1.37 9.75
CA PHE A 52 -0.93 -1.12 9.90
C PHE A 52 -1.72 -2.41 10.18
N ALA A 53 -1.18 -3.27 11.07
CA ALA A 53 -1.84 -4.51 11.49
C ALA A 53 -3.26 -4.25 11.99
N ASP A 54 -3.43 -3.19 12.79
CA ASP A 54 -4.67 -2.85 13.51
C ASP A 54 -5.77 -2.21 12.63
N ILE A 55 -5.48 -1.93 11.36
CA ILE A 55 -6.45 -1.28 10.46
C ILE A 55 -7.14 -2.33 9.58
N SER A 56 -8.45 -2.49 9.71
CA SER A 56 -9.23 -3.42 8.90
C SER A 56 -9.43 -2.96 7.45
N ALA A 57 -9.71 -3.90 6.56
CA ALA A 57 -10.14 -3.59 5.20
C ALA A 57 -11.49 -2.86 5.20
N SER A 58 -11.72 -2.01 4.19
CA SER A 58 -13.05 -1.48 3.92
C SER A 58 -14.03 -2.63 3.66
N PRO A 59 -15.32 -2.47 3.99
CA PRO A 59 -16.34 -3.47 3.69
C PRO A 59 -16.33 -3.87 2.21
#